data_AF-A0A952UVK1-F1
#
_entry.id   AF-A0A952UVK1-F1
#
_cell.length_a   1.000
_cell.length_b   1.000
_cell.length_c   1.000
_cell.angle_alpha   90.00
_cell.angle_beta   90.00
_cell.angle_gamma   90.00
#
_symmetry.space_group_name_H-M   'P 1'
#
loop_
_entity.id
_entity.type
_entity.pdbx_description
1 polymer ?
#
loop_
_entity_poly.entity_id
_entity_poly.type
_entity_poly.pdbx_seq_one_letter_code
_entity_poly.pdbx_strand_id
1 'polypeptide(L)'
;MNPVTLLWRQIHPSFLEGEQPGSQAFRPTPKDRDRLSFDDGSRIEAEASCRRFTELRGLRSVGVLGVQVVECTSEGLLVEPDGSPDPEHVSVDFHGKSNSERKTISKKLRDLAMKRGWQFIASE
;
A
#
# COMPACT_ATOMS: atom_id res chain seq x y z
N MET A 1 -12.84 8.04 6.88
CA MET A 1 -11.56 8.40 6.24
C MET A 1 -11.79 9.60 5.33
N ASN A 2 -10.83 10.54 5.21
CA ASN A 2 -10.98 11.73 4.36
C ASN A 2 -10.05 11.65 3.13
N PRO A 3 -10.25 12.49 2.08
CA PRO A 3 -9.51 12.37 0.82
C PRO A 3 -7.99 12.51 0.96
N VAL A 4 -7.49 13.26 1.95
CA VAL A 4 -6.05 13.50 2.15
C VAL A 4 -5.42 12.53 3.14
N THR A 5 -6.21 11.64 3.77
CA THR A 5 -5.69 10.58 4.63
C THR A 5 -4.69 9.75 3.86
N LEU A 6 -3.50 9.56 4.42
CA LEU A 6 -2.49 8.68 3.87
C LEU A 6 -2.79 7.22 4.23
N LEU A 7 -2.51 6.34 3.27
CA LEU A 7 -2.63 4.90 3.36
C LEU A 7 -1.23 4.30 3.27
N TRP A 8 -0.87 3.50 4.26
CA TRP A 8 0.47 2.91 4.39
C TRP A 8 0.56 1.59 3.65
N ARG A 9 1.52 1.51 2.73
CA ARG A 9 1.85 0.31 1.99
C ARG A 9 3.17 -0.27 2.48
N GLN A 10 3.11 -1.48 3.00
CA GLN A 10 4.28 -2.30 3.29
C GLN A 10 4.94 -2.75 1.97
N ILE A 11 6.24 -2.50 1.82
CA ILE A 11 6.99 -2.85 0.62
C ILE A 11 7.79 -4.12 0.88
N HIS A 12 7.36 -5.23 0.28
CA HIS A 12 8.11 -6.48 0.38
C HIS A 12 9.43 -6.38 -0.44
N PRO A 13 10.56 -6.93 0.05
CA PRO A 13 11.87 -6.82 -0.61
C PRO A 13 11.87 -7.35 -2.06
N SER A 14 11.07 -8.38 -2.37
CA SER A 14 10.96 -8.92 -3.74
C SER A 14 10.27 -7.97 -4.74
N PHE A 15 9.74 -6.83 -4.29
CA PHE A 15 9.15 -5.82 -5.16
C PHE A 15 10.09 -4.66 -5.45
N LEU A 16 11.34 -4.75 -4.99
CA LEU A 16 12.38 -3.81 -5.38
C LEU A 16 12.95 -4.17 -6.76
N GLU A 17 13.17 -3.13 -7.57
CA GLU A 17 13.93 -3.14 -8.81
C GLU A 17 15.19 -2.29 -8.57
N GLY A 18 16.26 -2.92 -8.07
CA GLY A 18 17.41 -2.22 -7.50
C GLY A 18 17.06 -1.64 -6.13
N GLU A 19 17.28 -0.35 -5.92
CA GLU A 19 16.99 0.35 -4.65
C GLU A 19 15.56 0.95 -4.60
N GLN A 20 14.79 0.81 -5.69
CA GLN A 20 13.48 1.44 -5.80
C GLN A 20 12.36 0.40 -5.92
N PRO A 21 11.19 0.66 -5.32
CA PRO A 21 10.00 -0.17 -5.53
C PRO A 21 9.53 -0.15 -6.99
N GLY A 22 9.37 -1.33 -7.57
CA GLY A 22 8.71 -1.53 -8.84
C GLY A 22 7.19 -1.37 -8.73
N SER A 23 6.51 -1.30 -9.88
CA SER A 23 5.04 -1.17 -9.93
C SER A 23 4.30 -2.34 -9.26
N GLN A 24 4.95 -3.50 -9.12
CA GLN A 24 4.39 -4.67 -8.44
C GLN A 24 4.08 -4.42 -6.95
N ALA A 25 4.77 -3.47 -6.30
CA ALA A 25 4.51 -3.13 -4.90
C ALA A 25 3.09 -2.57 -4.66
N PHE A 26 2.50 -1.97 -5.71
CA PHE A 26 1.17 -1.36 -5.71
C PHE A 26 0.16 -2.12 -6.56
N ARG A 27 0.48 -3.36 -6.98
CA ARG A 27 -0.37 -4.19 -7.81
C ARG A 27 -0.84 -5.44 -7.07
N PRO A 28 -2.16 -5.72 -6.98
CA PRO A 28 -2.64 -6.99 -6.47
C PRO A 28 -2.04 -8.18 -7.22
N THR A 29 -1.74 -9.24 -6.48
CA THR A 29 -1.39 -10.57 -7.00
C THR A 29 -2.63 -11.48 -6.96
N PRO A 30 -2.63 -12.64 -7.65
CA PRO A 30 -3.82 -13.51 -7.68
C PRO A 30 -4.35 -13.93 -6.30
N LYS A 31 -3.47 -14.11 -5.30
CA LYS A 31 -3.87 -14.45 -3.92
C LYS A 31 -4.62 -13.32 -3.21
N ASP A 32 -4.43 -12.09 -3.67
CA ASP A 32 -4.98 -10.88 -3.08
C ASP A 32 -6.45 -10.67 -3.50
N ARG A 33 -6.97 -11.48 -4.44
CA ARG A 33 -8.36 -11.40 -4.94
C ARG A 33 -8.74 -9.96 -5.31
N ASP A 34 -7.83 -9.30 -6.02
CA ASP A 34 -7.95 -7.92 -6.49
C ASP A 34 -7.96 -6.85 -5.40
N ARG A 35 -7.65 -7.19 -4.14
CA ARG A 35 -7.64 -6.25 -3.01
C ARG A 35 -6.25 -6.08 -2.44
N LEU A 36 -5.73 -4.86 -2.50
CA LEU A 36 -4.40 -4.57 -1.97
C LEU A 36 -4.51 -4.00 -0.55
N SER A 37 -3.75 -4.58 0.37
CA SER A 37 -3.72 -4.17 1.78
C SER A 37 -2.87 -2.93 2.04
N PHE A 38 -3.45 -2.02 2.82
CA PHE A 38 -2.84 -0.83 3.40
C PHE A 38 -3.25 -0.68 4.87
N ASP A 39 -2.60 0.23 5.60
CA ASP A 39 -3.09 0.71 6.90
C ASP A 39 -3.52 2.19 6.81
N ASP A 40 -4.54 2.56 7.60
CA ASP A 40 -5.04 3.93 7.73
C ASP A 40 -4.06 4.79 8.54
N GLY A 41 -3.40 5.73 7.85
CA GLY A 41 -2.42 6.63 8.46
C GLY A 41 -2.99 7.69 9.39
N SER A 42 -4.31 7.81 9.52
CA SER A 42 -4.94 8.57 10.61
C SER A 42 -5.06 7.77 11.91
N ARG A 43 -4.75 6.47 11.88
CA ARG A 43 -4.94 5.53 13.00
C ARG A 43 -3.65 4.87 13.47
N ILE A 44 -2.64 4.78 12.61
CA ILE A 44 -1.31 4.27 12.96
C ILE A 44 -0.22 5.07 12.24
N GLU A 45 0.92 5.24 12.90
CA GLU A 45 2.13 5.82 12.29
C GLU A 45 2.84 4.80 11.39
N ALA A 46 3.56 5.28 10.36
CA ALA A 46 4.24 4.41 9.40
C ALA A 46 5.24 3.44 10.05
N GLU A 47 6.04 3.90 11.02
CA GLU A 47 6.96 3.06 11.79
C GLU A 47 6.22 1.97 12.58
N ALA A 48 5.14 2.34 13.29
CA ALA A 48 4.36 1.39 14.08
C ALA A 48 3.67 0.35 13.19
N SER A 49 3.15 0.76 12.02
CA SER A 49 2.60 -0.14 11.00
C SER A 49 3.66 -1.13 10.52
N CYS A 50 4.87 -0.64 10.20
CA CYS A 50 5.99 -1.50 9.81
C CYS A 50 6.37 -2.49 10.90
N ARG A 51 6.56 -2.00 12.13
CA ARG A 51 6.95 -2.82 13.28
C ARG A 51 5.93 -3.92 13.55
N ARG A 52 4.63 -3.62 13.53
CA ARG A 52 3.60 -4.65 13.65
C ARG A 52 3.71 -5.67 12.51
N PHE A 53 3.84 -5.20 11.28
CA PHE A 53 3.88 -6.07 10.12
C PHE A 53 5.08 -7.02 10.17
N THR A 54 6.25 -6.55 10.61
CA THR A 54 7.48 -7.35 10.65
C THR A 54 7.63 -8.15 11.93
N GLU A 55 7.51 -7.53 13.09
CA GLU A 55 7.80 -8.18 14.38
C GLU A 55 6.62 -9.00 14.90
N LEU A 56 5.39 -8.48 14.81
CA LEU A 56 4.23 -9.17 15.38
C LEU A 56 3.67 -10.23 14.42
N ARG A 57 3.72 -9.96 13.10
CA ARG A 57 3.19 -10.89 12.08
C ARG A 57 4.26 -11.76 11.41
N GLY A 58 5.54 -11.50 11.66
CA GLY A 58 6.65 -12.25 11.06
C GLY A 58 6.76 -12.11 9.54
N LEU A 59 6.18 -11.04 8.97
CA LEU A 59 6.23 -10.77 7.53
C LEU A 59 7.44 -9.89 7.21
N ARG A 60 7.77 -9.76 5.92
CA ARG A 60 8.92 -8.97 5.47
C ARG A 60 8.49 -7.66 4.85
N SER A 61 9.13 -6.57 5.25
CA SER A 61 8.99 -5.25 4.68
C SER A 61 10.35 -4.54 4.72
N VAL A 62 10.71 -3.86 3.64
CA VAL A 62 11.88 -2.95 3.63
C VAL A 62 11.53 -1.54 4.09
N GLY A 63 10.24 -1.27 4.29
CA GLY A 63 9.74 0.02 4.71
C GLY A 63 8.32 0.29 4.25
N VAL A 64 7.87 1.51 4.51
CA VAL A 64 6.52 1.97 4.28
C VAL A 64 6.51 3.14 3.32
N LEU A 65 5.68 3.03 2.29
CA LEU A 65 5.33 4.13 1.41
C LEU A 65 3.86 4.54 1.64
N GLY A 66 3.52 5.78 1.26
CA GLY A 66 2.18 6.32 1.45
C GLY A 66 1.54 6.79 0.16
N VAL A 67 0.26 6.52 -0.02
CA VAL A 67 -0.64 7.17 -1.01
C VAL A 67 -1.83 7.78 -0.30
N GLN A 68 -2.47 8.80 -0.87
CA GLN A 68 -3.69 9.36 -0.29
C GLN A 68 -4.94 8.66 -0.80
N VAL A 69 -6.02 8.67 -0.01
CA VAL A 69 -7.33 8.16 -0.44
C VAL A 69 -7.76 8.73 -1.78
N VAL A 70 -7.58 10.05 -1.98
CA VAL A 70 -7.93 10.74 -3.24
C VAL A 70 -7.14 10.22 -4.44
N GLU A 71 -5.90 9.77 -4.24
CA GLU A 71 -5.06 9.23 -5.31
C GLU A 71 -5.58 7.86 -5.78
N CYS A 72 -6.14 7.06 -4.87
CA CYS A 72 -6.81 5.80 -5.20
C CYS A 72 -8.18 6.02 -5.86
N THR A 73 -9.02 6.87 -5.26
CA THR A 73 -10.39 7.09 -5.74
C THR A 73 -10.44 7.82 -7.07
N SER A 74 -9.45 8.68 -7.38
CA SER A 74 -9.33 9.34 -8.69
C SER A 74 -9.06 8.35 -9.83
N GLU A 75 -8.47 7.18 -9.54
CA GLU A 75 -8.31 6.08 -10.50
C GLU A 75 -9.53 5.13 -10.53
N GLY A 76 -10.60 5.51 -9.81
CA GLY A 76 -11.82 4.74 -9.67
C GLY A 76 -11.63 3.43 -8.90
N LEU A 77 -10.73 3.41 -7.92
CA LEU A 77 -10.60 2.32 -6.95
C LEU A 77 -11.47 2.61 -5.73
N LEU A 78 -11.99 1.55 -5.10
CA LEU A 78 -12.70 1.64 -3.84
C LEU A 78 -11.71 1.48 -2.68
N VAL A 79 -11.82 2.32 -1.64
CA VAL A 79 -11.00 2.26 -0.43
C VAL A 79 -11.90 1.85 0.73
N GLU A 80 -11.70 0.64 1.26
CA GLU A 80 -12.55 0.01 2.27
C GLU A 80 -11.78 -0.17 3.59
N PRO A 81 -12.07 0.61 4.64
CA PRO A 81 -11.55 0.36 5.99
C PRO A 81 -12.27 -0.87 6.57
N ASP A 82 -11.72 -2.07 6.34
CA ASP A 82 -12.35 -3.33 6.73
C ASP A 82 -11.97 -3.77 8.16
N GLY A 83 -10.93 -3.16 8.76
CA GLY A 83 -10.51 -3.42 10.13
C GLY A 83 -10.00 -4.85 10.36
N SER A 84 -9.61 -5.59 9.32
CA SER A 84 -9.17 -6.98 9.42
C SER A 84 -7.84 -7.23 8.69
N PRO A 85 -6.80 -7.75 9.36
CA PRO A 85 -6.85 -8.32 10.71
C PRO A 85 -6.72 -7.30 11.84
N ASP A 86 -6.47 -6.04 11.51
CA ASP A 86 -6.17 -4.99 12.46
C ASP A 86 -7.15 -3.82 12.30
N PRO A 87 -7.53 -3.09 13.37
CA PRO A 87 -8.54 -2.03 13.29
C PRO A 87 -8.30 -0.97 12.21
N GLU A 88 -7.04 -0.64 11.93
CA GLU A 88 -6.61 0.33 10.92
C GLU A 88 -6.43 -0.27 9.52
N HIS A 89 -6.63 -1.57 9.32
CA HIS A 89 -6.46 -2.17 8.00
C HIS A 89 -7.47 -1.62 7.00
N VAL A 90 -6.97 -1.38 5.78
CA VAL A 90 -7.71 -0.84 4.64
C VAL A 90 -7.42 -1.71 3.42
N SER A 91 -8.49 -2.18 2.77
CA SER A 91 -8.41 -2.81 1.45
C SER A 91 -8.66 -1.78 0.36
N VAL A 92 -7.76 -1.68 -0.61
CA VAL A 92 -7.99 -0.95 -1.86
C VAL A 92 -8.39 -1.95 -2.94
N ASP A 93 -9.62 -1.83 -3.44
CA ASP A 93 -10.25 -2.78 -4.36
C ASP A 93 -10.01 -2.40 -5.84
N PHE A 94 -9.39 -3.32 -6.57
CA PHE A 94 -9.12 -3.25 -8.02
C PHE A 94 -10.11 -4.12 -8.83
N HIS A 95 -11.17 -4.63 -8.21
CA HIS A 95 -12.20 -5.37 -8.90
C HIS A 95 -12.79 -4.55 -10.06
N GLY A 96 -13.10 -5.23 -11.17
CA GLY A 96 -13.58 -4.58 -12.39
C GLY A 96 -12.51 -3.90 -13.25
N LYS A 97 -11.27 -3.72 -12.75
CA LYS A 97 -10.14 -3.25 -13.57
C LYS A 97 -9.54 -4.41 -14.36
N SER A 98 -9.27 -4.21 -15.65
CA SER A 98 -8.50 -5.14 -16.48
C SER A 98 -7.03 -5.23 -16.02
N ASN A 99 -6.31 -6.25 -16.49
CA ASN A 99 -4.88 -6.39 -16.20
C ASN A 99 -4.04 -5.19 -16.66
N SER A 100 -4.41 -4.58 -17.79
CA SER A 100 -3.74 -3.39 -18.32
C SER A 100 -3.99 -2.16 -17.44
N GLU A 101 -5.24 -1.96 -17.01
CA GLU A 101 -5.60 -0.88 -16.09
C GLU A 101 -4.90 -1.05 -14.75
N ARG A 102 -4.92 -2.25 -14.17
CA ARG A 102 -4.20 -2.55 -12.91
C ARG A 102 -2.73 -2.18 -13.02
N LYS A 103 -2.05 -2.58 -14.11
CA LYS A 103 -0.64 -2.23 -14.34
C LYS A 103 -0.44 -0.71 -14.40
N THR A 104 -1.32 0.00 -15.11
CA THR A 104 -1.24 1.45 -15.28
C THR A 104 -1.48 2.18 -13.96
N ILE A 105 -2.55 1.85 -13.24
CA ILE A 105 -2.93 2.43 -11.96
C ILE A 105 -1.82 2.16 -10.91
N SER A 106 -1.34 0.92 -10.82
CA SER A 106 -0.27 0.55 -9.88
C SER A 106 1.00 1.35 -10.11
N LYS A 107 1.37 1.59 -11.38
CA LYS A 107 2.52 2.43 -11.72
C LYS A 107 2.29 3.87 -11.24
N LYS A 108 1.12 4.46 -11.49
CA LYS A 108 0.80 5.83 -11.04
C LYS A 108 0.86 5.95 -9.52
N LEU A 109 0.24 5.02 -8.79
CA LEU A 109 0.25 4.99 -7.33
C LEU A 109 1.68 4.86 -6.79
N ARG A 110 2.49 3.97 -7.37
CA ARG A 110 3.92 3.85 -7.04
C ARG A 110 4.65 5.16 -7.27
N ASP A 111 4.48 5.79 -8.43
CA ASP A 111 5.18 7.03 -8.79
C ASP A 111 4.80 8.17 -7.82
N LEU A 112 3.52 8.29 -7.44
CA LEU A 112 3.04 9.24 -6.42
C LEU A 112 3.65 8.97 -5.04
N ALA A 113 3.66 7.70 -4.62
CA ALA A 113 4.23 7.30 -3.34
C ALA A 113 5.74 7.56 -3.28
N MET A 114 6.46 7.28 -4.37
CA MET A 114 7.90 7.55 -4.49
C MET A 114 8.21 9.05 -4.50
N LYS A 115 7.38 9.86 -5.16
CA LYS A 115 7.51 11.33 -5.10
C LYS A 115 7.36 11.87 -3.68
N ARG A 116 6.53 11.22 -2.86
CA ARG A 116 6.35 11.52 -1.44
C ARG A 116 7.51 11.00 -0.56
N GLY A 117 8.21 9.97 -1.03
CA GLY A 117 9.34 9.35 -0.34
C GLY A 117 8.91 8.31 0.69
N TRP A 118 9.90 7.56 1.18
CA TRP A 118 9.72 6.60 2.28
C TRP A 118 9.19 7.31 3.52
N GLN A 119 8.09 6.79 4.06
CA GLN A 119 7.51 7.27 5.32
C GLN A 119 8.19 6.58 6.51
N PHE A 120 8.75 5.40 6.26
CA PHE A 120 9.63 4.68 7.16
C PHE A 120 10.51 3.74 6.34
N ILE A 121 11.78 3.59 6.71
CA ILE A 121 12.70 2.59 6.15
C ILE A 121 13.02 1.64 7.29
N ALA A 122 12.76 0.34 7.08
CA ALA A 122 13.17 -0.66 8.04
C ALA A 122 14.70 -0.81 7.94
N SER A 123 15.42 -0.44 9.00
CA SER A 123 16.82 -0.82 9.17
C SER A 123 16.90 -2.33 9.38
N GLU A 124 17.93 -2.96 8.82
CA GLU A 124 18.27 -4.37 9.07
C GLU A 124 18.61 -4.64 10.54
#